data_AF-A0A0R1NK18-F1
#
_entry.id   AF-A0A0R1NK18-F1
#
_cell.length_a   1.000
_cell.length_b   1.000
_cell.length_c   1.000
_cell.angle_alpha   90.00
_cell.angle_beta   90.00
_cell.angle_gamma   90.00
#
_symmetry.space_group_name_H-M   'P 1'
#
loop_
_entity.id
_entity.type
_entity.pdbx_description
1 polymer ?
#
loop_
_entity_poly.entity_id
_entity_poly.type
_entity_poly.pdbx_seq_one_letter_code
_entity_poly.pdbx_strand_id
1 'polypeptide(L)'
;MAWKYSLLRNIPILIIFGLLNVQEWANQTFQGIQGLQALTNITDALLLTAILIWPIHYFCFKYWYQMHPSYNPNHHQITKIGAGLTAIGILISFYLFLGIVPQTYWPGTIAAVITFLVKDAFTITSHPE
;
A
#
# COMPACT_ATOMS: atom_id res chain seq x y z
N MET A 1 -4.97 19.70 -0.39
CA MET A 1 -5.44 18.33 -0.02
C MET A 1 -4.83 17.24 -0.94
N ALA A 2 -3.50 17.05 -0.97
CA ALA A 2 -2.90 15.92 -1.72
C ALA A 2 -2.97 14.59 -0.96
N TRP A 3 -2.99 14.65 0.37
CA TRP A 3 -2.91 13.50 1.29
C TRP A 3 -4.06 12.51 1.10
N LYS A 4 -5.22 13.00 0.66
CA LYS A 4 -6.40 12.16 0.44
C LYS A 4 -6.19 11.17 -0.70
N TYR A 5 -5.39 11.50 -1.72
CA TYR A 5 -5.39 10.74 -2.97
C TYR A 5 -4.28 9.71 -3.11
N SER A 6 -3.17 9.86 -2.39
CA SER A 6 -2.09 8.85 -2.46
C SER A 6 -2.41 7.62 -1.64
N LEU A 7 -2.99 7.78 -0.44
CA LEU A 7 -3.51 6.64 0.31
C LEU A 7 -4.61 5.93 -0.50
N LEU A 8 -5.54 6.67 -1.11
CA LEU A 8 -6.59 6.10 -1.97
C LEU A 8 -6.01 5.36 -3.20
N ARG A 9 -4.96 5.89 -3.82
CA ARG A 9 -4.25 5.24 -4.93
C ARG A 9 -3.60 3.92 -4.52
N ASN A 10 -3.14 3.84 -3.27
CA ASN A 10 -2.40 2.69 -2.74
C ASN A 10 -3.27 1.75 -1.87
N ILE A 11 -4.60 1.94 -1.82
CA ILE A 11 -5.52 1.05 -1.07
C ILE A 11 -5.25 -0.44 -1.37
N PRO A 12 -5.10 -0.89 -2.63
CA PRO A 12 -4.87 -2.30 -2.90
C PRO A 12 -3.59 -2.84 -2.25
N ILE A 13 -2.52 -2.04 -2.21
CA ILE A 13 -1.26 -2.41 -1.54
C ILE A 13 -1.47 -2.53 -0.03
N LEU A 14 -2.25 -1.61 0.56
CA LEU A 14 -2.59 -1.65 1.98
C LEU A 14 -3.48 -2.86 2.33
N ILE A 15 -4.42 -3.23 1.45
CA ILE A 15 -5.25 -4.43 1.60
C ILE A 15 -4.37 -5.68 1.52
N ILE A 16 -3.47 -5.77 0.55
CA ILE A 16 -2.53 -6.90 0.40
C ILE A 16 -1.70 -7.06 1.67
N PHE A 17 -1.07 -6.00 2.15
CA PHE A 17 -0.30 -6.07 3.39
C PHE A 17 -1.17 -6.38 4.60
N GLY A 18 -2.36 -5.80 4.73
CA GLY A 18 -3.30 -6.11 5.80
C GLY A 18 -3.70 -7.58 5.85
N LEU A 19 -4.02 -8.18 4.70
CA LEU A 19 -4.36 -9.59 4.58
C LEU A 19 -3.20 -10.50 5.01
N LEU A 20 -1.97 -10.17 4.61
CA LEU A 20 -0.77 -10.93 5.02
C LEU A 20 -0.57 -10.89 6.55
N ASN A 21 -0.81 -9.75 7.20
CA ASN A 21 -0.74 -9.65 8.67
C ASN A 21 -1.84 -10.47 9.35
N VAL A 22 -3.06 -10.46 8.81
CA VAL A 22 -4.18 -11.27 9.34
C VAL A 22 -3.87 -12.75 9.23
N GLN A 23 -3.33 -13.19 8.08
CA GLN A 23 -2.92 -14.57 7.84
C GLN A 23 -1.84 -15.01 8.82
N GLU A 24 -0.84 -14.17 9.03
CA GLU A 24 0.22 -14.45 10.01
C GLU A 24 -0.29 -14.51 11.44
N TRP A 25 -1.08 -13.52 11.87
CA TRP A 25 -1.67 -13.50 13.20
C TRP A 25 -2.51 -14.77 13.45
N ALA A 26 -3.30 -15.17 12.46
CA ALA A 26 -4.10 -16.38 12.55
C ALA A 26 -3.25 -17.65 12.63
N ASN A 27 -2.18 -17.74 11.82
CA ASN A 27 -1.22 -18.84 11.85
C ASN A 27 -0.49 -18.95 13.18
N GLN A 28 -0.21 -17.84 13.85
CA GLN A 28 0.39 -17.83 15.19
C GLN A 28 -0.61 -18.19 16.28
N THR A 29 -1.87 -17.76 16.14
CA THR A 29 -2.90 -17.87 17.20
C THR A 29 -3.62 -19.22 17.20
N PHE A 30 -3.90 -19.81 16.03
CA PHE A 30 -4.80 -20.96 15.88
C PHE A 30 -4.12 -22.23 15.35
N GLN A 31 -2.83 -22.40 15.66
CA GLN A 31 -2.04 -23.55 15.21
C GLN A 31 -2.75 -24.89 15.46
N GLY A 32 -2.92 -25.70 14.40
CA GLY A 32 -3.50 -27.04 14.48
C GLY A 32 -5.03 -27.14 14.42
N ILE A 33 -5.75 -26.04 14.22
CA ILE A 33 -7.22 -26.04 14.13
C ILE A 33 -7.65 -26.12 12.66
N GLN A 34 -8.60 -26.99 12.31
CA GLN A 34 -9.14 -27.12 10.94
C GLN A 34 -9.66 -25.78 10.36
N GLY A 35 -10.18 -24.89 11.20
CA GLY A 35 -10.61 -23.54 10.81
C GLY A 35 -9.48 -22.63 10.32
N LEU A 36 -8.23 -22.89 10.70
CA LEU A 36 -7.07 -22.14 10.22
C LEU A 36 -6.86 -22.33 8.72
N GLN A 37 -7.09 -23.53 8.21
CA GLN A 37 -6.91 -23.83 6.79
C GLN A 37 -7.99 -23.17 5.92
N ALA A 38 -9.23 -23.13 6.40
CA ALA A 38 -10.30 -22.39 5.74
C ALA A 38 -10.02 -20.88 5.70
N LEU A 39 -9.55 -20.31 6.81
CA LEU A 39 -9.16 -18.89 6.87
C LEU A 39 -7.97 -18.58 5.95
N THR A 40 -6.97 -19.45 5.91
CA THR A 40 -5.81 -19.32 5.02
C THR A 40 -6.25 -19.29 3.56
N ASN A 41 -7.09 -20.24 3.13
CA ASN A 41 -7.61 -20.29 1.77
C ASN A 41 -8.42 -19.04 1.39
N ILE A 42 -9.25 -18.52 2.31
CA ILE A 42 -10.00 -17.27 2.09
C ILE A 42 -9.04 -16.09 1.95
N THR A 43 -8.02 -16.02 2.82
CA THR A 43 -7.05 -14.92 2.83
C THR A 43 -6.20 -14.93 1.56
N ASP A 44 -5.77 -16.10 1.10
CA ASP A 44 -5.04 -16.27 -0.17
C ASP A 44 -5.90 -15.89 -1.38
N ALA A 45 -7.18 -16.29 -1.39
CA ALA A 45 -8.11 -15.91 -2.45
C ALA A 45 -8.35 -14.40 -2.49
N LEU A 46 -8.49 -13.75 -1.33
CA LEU A 46 -8.59 -12.29 -1.22
C LEU A 46 -7.30 -11.59 -1.65
N LEU A 47 -6.13 -12.15 -1.31
CA LEU A 47 -4.83 -11.64 -1.71
C LEU A 47 -4.68 -11.66 -3.24
N LEU A 48 -4.98 -12.80 -3.86
CA LEU A 48 -4.95 -12.96 -5.31
C LEU A 48 -5.93 -12.00 -5.99
N THR A 49 -7.13 -11.87 -5.46
CA THR A 49 -8.15 -10.94 -5.95
C THR A 49 -7.66 -9.49 -5.87
N ALA A 50 -7.04 -9.09 -4.74
CA ALA A 50 -6.48 -7.75 -4.58
C ALA A 50 -5.35 -7.47 -5.58
N ILE A 51 -4.47 -8.45 -5.83
CA ILE A 51 -3.40 -8.36 -6.82
C ILE A 51 -3.97 -8.19 -8.24
N LEU A 52 -4.99 -8.97 -8.61
CA LEU A 52 -5.62 -8.93 -9.93
C LEU A 52 -6.43 -7.65 -10.16
N ILE A 53 -7.10 -7.14 -9.14
CA ILE A 53 -7.89 -5.91 -9.21
C ILE A 53 -6.98 -4.67 -9.19
N TRP A 54 -5.77 -4.76 -8.64
CA TRP A 54 -4.88 -3.61 -8.48
C TRP A 54 -4.57 -2.86 -9.80
N PRO A 55 -4.22 -3.51 -10.92
CA PRO A 55 -4.04 -2.81 -12.20
C PRO A 55 -5.30 -2.07 -12.64
N ILE A 56 -6.47 -2.70 -12.51
CA ILE A 56 -7.77 -2.10 -12.88
C ILE A 56 -8.03 -0.87 -12.00
N HIS A 57 -7.89 -1.01 -10.67
CA HIS A 57 -7.99 0.10 -9.73
C HIS A 57 -7.02 1.22 -10.08
N TYR A 58 -5.77 0.89 -10.40
CA TYR A 58 -4.75 1.87 -10.74
C TYR A 58 -5.13 2.69 -11.98
N PHE A 59 -5.60 2.04 -13.06
CA PHE A 59 -5.99 2.72 -14.28
C PHE A 59 -7.30 3.50 -14.12
N CYS A 60 -8.31 2.92 -13.47
CA CYS A 60 -9.57 3.59 -13.18
C CYS A 60 -9.36 4.80 -12.25
N PHE A 61 -8.55 4.65 -11.20
CA PHE A 61 -8.20 5.73 -10.29
C PHE A 61 -7.40 6.81 -11.00
N LYS A 62 -6.43 6.45 -11.86
CA LYS A 62 -5.69 7.43 -12.67
C LYS A 62 -6.63 8.25 -13.54
N TYR A 63 -7.54 7.59 -14.25
CA TYR A 63 -8.49 8.25 -15.15
C TYR A 63 -9.47 9.15 -14.39
N TRP A 64 -10.11 8.61 -13.35
CA TRP A 64 -11.02 9.37 -12.49
C TRP A 64 -10.34 10.55 -11.81
N TYR A 65 -9.13 10.35 -11.30
CA TYR A 65 -8.35 11.39 -10.64
C TYR A 65 -7.93 12.50 -11.60
N GLN A 66 -7.55 12.15 -12.83
CA GLN A 66 -7.25 13.12 -13.89
C GLN A 66 -8.46 13.96 -14.30
N MET A 67 -9.68 13.44 -14.12
CA MET A 67 -10.93 14.16 -14.39
C MET A 67 -11.47 14.94 -13.18
N HIS A 68 -10.81 14.87 -12.02
CA HIS A 68 -11.32 15.53 -10.82
C HIS A 68 -11.21 17.06 -10.97
N PRO A 69 -12.26 17.85 -10.69
CA PRO A 69 -12.26 19.30 -10.91
C PRO A 69 -11.16 20.06 -10.16
N SER A 70 -10.66 19.49 -9.06
CA SER A 70 -9.57 20.05 -8.26
C SER A 70 -8.18 19.50 -8.60
N TYR A 71 -8.06 18.61 -9.59
CA TYR A 71 -6.79 18.06 -10.02
C TYR A 71 -6.16 18.90 -11.13
N ASN A 72 -5.09 19.62 -10.80
CA ASN A 72 -4.19 20.20 -11.79
C ASN A 72 -2.87 19.41 -11.78
N PRO A 73 -2.50 18.68 -12.86
CA PRO A 73 -1.28 17.88 -12.90
C PRO A 73 0.00 18.71 -12.72
N ASN A 74 -0.02 19.98 -13.11
CA ASN A 74 1.11 20.90 -12.90
C ASN A 74 1.31 21.26 -11.42
N HIS A 75 0.28 21.04 -10.62
CA HIS A 75 0.28 21.37 -9.20
C HIS A 75 0.51 20.15 -8.31
N HIS A 76 0.73 18.96 -8.88
CA HIS A 76 0.91 17.71 -8.13
C HIS A 76 2.16 16.97 -8.62
N GLN A 77 3.32 17.53 -8.29
CA GLN A 77 4.61 16.95 -8.62
C GLN A 77 5.33 16.48 -7.36
N ILE A 78 5.76 15.23 -7.37
CA ILE A 78 6.66 14.71 -6.34
C ILE A 78 8.03 15.38 -6.51
N THR A 79 8.61 15.88 -5.42
CA THR A 79 9.98 16.39 -5.46
C THR A 79 10.97 15.27 -5.75
N LYS A 80 12.15 15.61 -6.31
CA LYS A 80 13.23 14.63 -6.53
C LYS A 80 13.64 13.92 -5.22
N ILE A 81 13.66 14.67 -4.11
CA ILE A 81 13.91 14.15 -2.76
C ILE A 81 12.79 13.19 -2.33
N GLY A 82 11.53 13.59 -2.52
CA GLY A 82 10.38 12.72 -2.24
C GLY A 82 10.39 11.41 -3.03
N ALA A 83 10.77 11.47 -4.31
CA ALA A 83 10.91 10.28 -5.15
C ALA A 83 12.01 9.34 -4.63
N GLY A 84 13.17 9.89 -4.25
CA GLY A 84 14.26 9.14 -3.64
C GLY A 84 13.86 8.48 -2.32
N LEU A 85 13.23 9.22 -1.42
CA LEU A 85 12.72 8.70 -0.14
C LEU A 85 11.65 7.62 -0.33
N THR A 86 10.78 7.79 -1.33
CA THR A 86 9.76 6.79 -1.67
C THR A 86 10.40 5.50 -2.16
N ALA A 87 11.41 5.59 -3.02
CA ALA A 87 12.14 4.42 -3.51
C ALA A 87 12.86 3.69 -2.38
N ILE A 88 13.55 4.42 -1.49
CA ILE A 88 14.21 3.85 -0.31
C ILE A 88 13.18 3.19 0.62
N GLY A 89 12.07 3.86 0.90
CA GLY A 89 11.01 3.33 1.77
C GLY A 89 10.38 2.05 1.21
N ILE A 90 10.14 1.98 -0.10
CA ILE A 90 9.66 0.77 -0.78
C ILE A 90 10.70 -0.36 -0.67
N LEU A 91 11.99 -0.07 -0.87
CA LEU A 91 13.06 -1.06 -0.72
C LEU A 91 13.16 -1.58 0.73
N ILE A 92 13.01 -0.70 1.73
CA ILE A 92 12.97 -1.09 3.14
C ILE A 92 11.75 -1.97 3.42
N SER A 93 10.57 -1.60 2.90
CA SER A 93 9.37 -2.44 3.03
C SER A 93 9.57 -3.83 2.44
N PHE A 94 10.11 -3.93 1.22
CA PHE A 94 10.40 -5.22 0.60
C PHE A 94 11.44 -6.02 1.37
N TYR A 95 12.50 -5.36 1.85
CA TYR A 95 13.52 -6.00 2.67
C TYR A 95 12.95 -6.56 3.97
N LEU A 96 12.05 -5.82 4.64
CA LEU A 96 11.38 -6.27 5.86
C LEU A 96 10.33 -7.35 5.59
N PHE A 97 9.79 -7.44 4.37
CA PHE A 97 8.86 -8.49 3.97
C PHE A 97 9.56 -9.78 3.52
N LEU A 98 10.72 -9.67 2.86
CA LEU A 98 11.40 -10.78 2.20
C LEU A 98 12.72 -11.18 2.87
N GLY A 99 13.21 -10.40 3.84
CA GLY A 99 14.54 -10.53 4.41
C GLY A 99 14.56 -10.74 5.93
N ILE A 100 15.39 -11.70 6.35
CA ILE A 100 16.08 -11.93 7.65
C ILE A 100 15.24 -11.98 8.94
N VAL A 101 14.08 -11.34 9.07
CA VAL A 101 13.25 -11.41 10.29
C VAL A 101 12.09 -12.38 10.05
N PRO A 102 12.18 -13.66 10.47
CA PRO A 102 11.26 -14.71 10.03
C PRO A 102 9.92 -14.71 10.76
N GLN A 103 9.60 -13.67 11.54
CA GLN A 103 8.56 -13.78 12.55
C GLN A 103 7.42 -12.80 12.43
N THR A 104 7.52 -11.75 11.60
CA THR A 104 6.39 -10.82 11.43
C THR A 104 6.42 -9.90 10.21
N TYR A 105 5.28 -9.76 9.52
CA TYR A 105 5.02 -8.89 8.37
C TYR A 105 4.61 -7.45 8.75
N TRP A 106 4.27 -7.20 10.02
CA TRP A 106 3.84 -5.87 10.48
C TRP A 106 4.93 -4.79 10.33
N PRO A 107 6.24 -5.04 10.53
CA PRO A 107 7.26 -4.02 10.35
C PRO A 107 7.33 -3.53 8.90
N GLY A 108 7.24 -4.44 7.92
CA GLY A 108 7.20 -4.10 6.50
C GLY A 108 5.95 -3.30 6.13
N THR A 109 4.81 -3.62 6.76
CA THR A 109 3.53 -2.93 6.56
C THR A 109 3.56 -1.51 7.10
N ILE A 110 4.12 -1.32 8.30
CA ILE A 110 4.33 0.01 8.89
C ILE A 110 5.28 0.83 8.01
N ALA A 111 6.39 0.23 7.56
CA ALA A 111 7.31 0.90 6.64
C ALA A 111 6.62 1.34 5.35
N ALA A 112 5.69 0.54 4.81
CA ALA A 112 4.95 0.89 3.59
C ALA A 112 4.00 2.07 3.82
N VAL A 113 3.26 2.07 4.93
CA VAL A 113 2.38 3.18 5.32
C VAL A 113 3.18 4.46 5.51
N ILE A 114 4.28 4.41 6.26
CA ILE A 114 5.16 5.57 6.48
C ILE A 114 5.71 6.08 5.14
N THR A 115 6.13 5.18 4.26
CA THR A 115 6.63 5.54 2.94
C THR A 115 5.60 6.31 2.12
N PHE A 116 4.34 5.87 2.14
CA PHE A 116 3.26 6.58 1.44
C PHE A 116 2.92 7.92 2.08
N LEU A 117 3.00 8.05 3.40
CA LEU A 117 2.83 9.33 4.10
C LEU A 117 3.97 10.32 3.79
N VAL A 118 5.22 9.83 3.77
CA VAL A 118 6.40 10.63 3.44
C VAL A 118 6.33 11.10 1.98
N LYS A 119 6.01 10.20 1.05
CA LYS A 119 5.77 10.55 -0.36
C LYS A 119 4.80 11.73 -0.51
N ASP A 120 3.75 11.75 0.29
CA ASP A 120 2.73 12.79 0.25
C ASP A 120 3.19 14.12 0.81
N ALA A 121 3.94 14.09 1.92
CA ALA A 121 4.56 15.29 2.49
C ALA A 121 5.53 15.96 1.50
N PHE A 122 6.16 15.18 0.62
CA PHE A 122 7.09 15.66 -0.40
C PHE A 122 6.46 15.85 -1.80
N THR A 123 5.13 15.81 -1.89
CA THR A 123 4.39 16.17 -3.10
C THR A 123 4.03 17.64 -3.03
N ILE A 124 4.54 18.45 -3.96
CA ILE A 124 4.20 19.87 -4.07
C ILE A 124 2.72 19.96 -4.42
N THR A 125 1.97 20.75 -3.66
CA THR A 125 0.60 21.18 -3.99
C THR A 125 0.57 22.69 -4.13
N SER A 126 0.61 23.22 -5.35
CA SER A 126 0.28 24.63 -5.58
C SER A 126 -1.23 24.78 -5.73
N HIS A 127 -1.83 25.67 -4.97
CA HIS A 127 -3.20 26.10 -5.22
C HIS A 127 -3.14 27.20 -6.29
N PRO A 128 -4.00 27.18 -7.34
CA PRO A 128 -4.20 28.41 -8.11
C PRO A 128 -4.79 29.45 -7.16
N GLU A 129 -4.21 30.65 -7.16
CA GLU A 129 -4.78 31.84 -6.51
C GLU A 129 -6.14 32.21 -7.12
#